data_AF-A0A1Y0CH27-F1
#
_entry.id   AF-A0A1Y0CH27-F1
#
_cell.length_a   1.000
_cell.length_b   1.000
_cell.length_c   1.000
_cell.angle_alpha   90.00
_cell.angle_beta   90.00
_cell.angle_gamma   90.00
#
_symmetry.space_group_name_H-M   'P 1'
#
loop_
_entity.id
_entity.type
_entity.pdbx_description
1 polymer ?
#
loop_
_entity_poly.entity_id
_entity_poly.type
_entity_poly.pdbx_seq_one_letter_code
_entity_poly.pdbx_strand_id
1 'polypeptide(L)'
;MKKVMRQLKLSPMLDTLPERLALARQQHLSHAAFLELVLADEATRRDASSAARRARAAGLDPAMRIDTWDDHAKVRYDRTVWTDLTSLRFLDAAHGAVILGAVGVGKTHLATALGHIAVRRRIPTLMLRADAMFKRLRASRLDNSTEAEMRRLAQVRLLIIDDFALQPLDATATADFYELVVARHQRNATIVTSNRGPDKAHLFARTCAEVASKRDTFALIRVQRDGRAVGHRRGDRRGRSSLLRVSSRTLPRRVSGRSY
;
A
#
# COMPACT_ATOMS: atom_id res chain seq x y z
N MET A 1 36.82 -15.95 -18.54
CA MET A 1 35.87 -15.43 -17.54
C MET A 1 34.74 -14.57 -18.15
N LYS A 2 35.01 -13.40 -18.75
CA LYS A 2 33.96 -12.48 -19.28
C LYS A 2 32.95 -13.14 -20.24
N LYS A 3 33.40 -13.98 -21.19
CA LYS A 3 32.52 -14.70 -22.14
C LYS A 3 31.53 -15.65 -21.43
N VAL A 4 32.00 -16.41 -20.45
CA VAL A 4 31.19 -17.34 -19.64
C VAL A 4 30.19 -16.56 -18.77
N MET A 5 30.63 -15.49 -18.10
CA MET A 5 29.74 -14.65 -17.29
C MET A 5 28.61 -14.04 -18.13
N ARG A 6 28.89 -13.62 -19.36
CA ARG A 6 27.85 -13.13 -20.28
C ARG A 6 26.83 -14.21 -20.64
N GLN A 7 27.28 -15.43 -20.92
CA GLN A 7 26.39 -16.56 -21.21
C GLN A 7 25.47 -16.89 -20.02
N LEU A 8 25.99 -16.79 -18.80
CA LEU A 8 25.24 -17.04 -17.56
C LEU A 8 24.44 -15.81 -17.06
N LYS A 9 24.46 -14.69 -17.80
CA LYS A 9 23.85 -13.40 -17.39
C LYS A 9 24.40 -12.86 -16.07
N LEU A 10 25.68 -13.08 -15.81
CA LEU A 10 26.46 -12.66 -14.64
C LEU A 10 27.38 -11.47 -14.96
N SER A 11 27.24 -10.83 -16.13
CA SER A 11 28.10 -9.73 -16.57
C SER A 11 28.28 -8.62 -15.52
N PRO A 12 27.26 -8.17 -14.78
CA PRO A 12 27.45 -7.05 -13.86
C PRO A 12 28.01 -7.47 -12.49
N MET A 13 28.40 -8.74 -12.30
CA MET A 13 29.32 -9.12 -11.21
C MET A 13 30.74 -8.60 -11.49
N LEU A 14 31.09 -8.31 -12.75
CA LEU A 14 32.42 -7.81 -13.10
C LEU A 14 32.74 -6.47 -12.43
N ASP A 15 31.70 -5.69 -12.10
CA ASP A 15 31.85 -4.37 -11.50
C ASP A 15 32.30 -4.47 -10.02
N THR A 16 31.81 -5.47 -9.27
CA THR A 16 32.13 -5.66 -7.84
C THR A 16 33.25 -6.69 -7.61
N LEU A 17 33.54 -7.53 -8.60
CA LEU A 17 34.52 -8.61 -8.49
C LEU A 17 35.92 -8.17 -8.03
N PRO A 18 36.50 -7.04 -8.51
CA PRO A 18 37.82 -6.59 -8.04
C PRO A 18 37.85 -6.33 -6.52
N GLU A 19 36.83 -5.67 -5.99
CA GLU A 19 36.70 -5.37 -4.56
C GLU A 19 36.52 -6.66 -3.74
N ARG A 20 35.69 -7.60 -4.23
CA ARG A 20 35.49 -8.89 -3.55
C ARG A 20 36.73 -9.79 -3.59
N LEU A 21 37.53 -9.73 -4.65
CA LEU A 21 38.80 -10.44 -4.73
C LEU A 21 39.83 -9.88 -3.72
N ALA A 22 39.88 -8.56 -3.54
CA ALA A 22 40.73 -7.94 -2.53
C ALA A 22 40.29 -8.36 -1.11
N LEU A 23 38.99 -8.32 -0.83
CA LEU A 23 38.41 -8.76 0.44
C LEU A 23 38.72 -10.24 0.73
N ALA A 24 38.57 -11.11 -0.27
CA ALA A 24 38.84 -12.54 -0.12
C ALA A 24 40.30 -12.83 0.23
N ARG A 25 41.24 -12.06 -0.33
CA ARG A 25 42.67 -12.15 0.00
C ARG A 25 42.97 -11.67 1.41
N GLN A 26 42.40 -10.52 1.80
CA GLN A 26 42.60 -9.93 3.13
C GLN A 26 42.01 -10.80 4.26
N GLN A 27 40.85 -11.40 4.01
CA GLN A 27 40.14 -12.23 5.00
C GLN A 27 40.46 -13.73 4.88
N HIS A 28 41.39 -14.12 3.98
CA HIS A 28 41.74 -15.52 3.72
C HIS A 28 40.51 -16.42 3.48
N LEU A 29 39.53 -15.93 2.71
CA LEU A 29 38.31 -16.69 2.43
C LEU A 29 38.61 -17.97 1.66
N SER A 30 37.95 -19.06 2.04
CA SER A 30 37.97 -20.29 1.24
C SER A 30 37.34 -20.05 -0.13
N HIS A 31 37.66 -20.91 -1.11
CA HIS A 31 37.06 -20.83 -2.45
C HIS A 31 35.52 -20.89 -2.40
N ALA A 32 34.96 -21.71 -1.50
CA ALA A 32 33.53 -21.82 -1.30
C ALA A 32 32.94 -20.51 -0.73
N ALA A 33 33.55 -19.94 0.31
CA ALA A 33 33.10 -18.70 0.93
C ALA A 33 33.19 -17.51 -0.05
N PHE A 34 34.24 -17.45 -0.87
CA PHE A 34 34.35 -16.45 -1.93
C PHE A 34 33.24 -16.61 -2.97
N LEU A 35 33.00 -17.83 -3.46
CA LEU A 35 31.95 -18.07 -4.44
C LEU A 35 30.57 -17.70 -3.89
N GLU A 36 30.28 -18.08 -2.65
CA GLU A 36 29.03 -17.72 -1.95
C GLU A 36 28.86 -16.20 -1.87
N LEU A 37 29.91 -15.46 -1.48
CA LEU A 37 29.89 -14.00 -1.39
C LEU A 37 29.51 -13.34 -2.73
N VAL A 38 30.20 -13.69 -3.82
CA VAL A 38 29.95 -13.02 -5.12
C VAL A 38 28.60 -13.46 -5.72
N LEU A 39 28.16 -14.70 -5.48
CA LEU A 39 26.82 -15.14 -5.90
C LEU A 39 25.71 -14.47 -5.08
N ALA A 40 25.92 -14.24 -3.78
CA ALA A 40 24.98 -13.52 -2.92
C ALA A 40 24.83 -12.05 -3.34
N ASP A 41 25.93 -11.39 -3.75
CA ASP A 41 25.89 -10.05 -4.32
C ASP A 41 25.04 -10.00 -5.61
N GLU A 42 25.26 -10.95 -6.54
CA GLU A 42 24.46 -11.04 -7.77
C GLU A 42 22.99 -11.28 -7.47
N ALA A 43 22.68 -12.20 -6.55
CA ALA A 43 21.31 -12.51 -6.16
C ALA A 43 20.62 -11.26 -5.60
N THR A 44 21.29 -10.53 -4.70
CA THR A 44 20.82 -9.26 -4.13
C THR A 44 20.59 -8.21 -5.22
N ARG A 45 21.53 -8.06 -6.16
CA ARG A 45 21.40 -7.11 -7.28
C ARG A 45 20.21 -7.46 -8.18
N ARG A 46 20.01 -8.75 -8.50
CA ARG A 46 18.88 -9.22 -9.30
C ARG A 46 17.56 -8.98 -8.60
N ASP A 47 17.46 -9.27 -7.31
CA ASP A 47 16.25 -9.02 -6.53
C ASP A 47 15.92 -7.52 -6.47
N ALA A 48 16.91 -6.66 -6.24
CA ALA A 48 16.74 -5.20 -6.28
C ALA A 48 16.30 -4.70 -7.67
N SER A 49 16.94 -5.18 -8.73
CA SER A 49 16.60 -4.82 -10.12
C SER A 49 15.18 -5.27 -10.49
N SER A 50 14.81 -6.47 -10.05
CA SER A 50 13.50 -7.08 -10.26
C SER A 50 12.41 -6.32 -9.51
N ALA A 51 12.68 -5.93 -8.25
CA ALA A 51 11.79 -5.08 -7.47
C ALA A 51 11.62 -3.69 -8.09
N ALA A 52 12.71 -3.05 -8.52
CA ALA A 52 12.67 -1.74 -9.19
C ALA A 52 11.83 -1.79 -10.48
N ARG A 53 11.99 -2.84 -11.29
CA ARG A 53 11.18 -3.04 -12.50
C ARG A 53 9.69 -3.21 -12.18
N ARG A 54 9.35 -4.03 -11.18
CA ARG A 54 7.97 -4.18 -10.72
C ARG A 54 7.40 -2.87 -10.16
N ALA A 55 8.20 -2.09 -9.44
CA ALA A 55 7.77 -0.81 -8.87
C ALA A 55 7.43 0.21 -9.95
N ARG A 56 8.26 0.31 -11.00
CA ARG A 56 7.98 1.12 -12.19
C ARG A 56 6.70 0.68 -12.89
N ALA A 57 6.53 -0.62 -13.11
CA ALA A 57 5.32 -1.17 -13.72
C ALA A 57 4.05 -0.93 -12.87
N ALA A 58 4.21 -0.88 -11.54
CA ALA A 58 3.16 -0.56 -10.59
C ALA A 58 2.84 0.96 -10.51
N GLY A 59 3.59 1.84 -11.18
CA GLY A 59 3.39 3.28 -11.11
C GLY A 59 3.87 3.93 -9.80
N LEU A 60 4.82 3.29 -9.09
CA LEU A 60 5.37 3.79 -7.83
C LEU A 60 6.54 4.74 -8.07
N ASP A 61 6.50 5.92 -7.46
CA ASP A 61 7.61 6.87 -7.48
C ASP A 61 8.84 6.29 -6.73
N PRO A 62 10.02 6.18 -7.38
CA PRO A 62 11.22 5.62 -6.74
C PRO A 62 11.76 6.46 -5.56
N ALA A 63 11.39 7.74 -5.46
CA ALA A 63 11.77 8.63 -4.38
C ALA A 63 10.87 8.49 -3.13
N MET A 64 9.69 7.86 -3.25
CA MET A 64 8.72 7.74 -2.15
C MET A 64 8.77 6.35 -1.49
N ARG A 65 9.87 6.07 -0.80
CA ARG A 65 10.08 4.83 -0.07
C ARG A 65 10.09 5.08 1.43
N ILE A 66 9.97 4.03 2.23
CA ILE A 66 9.95 4.20 3.70
C ILE A 66 11.29 4.70 4.24
N ASP A 67 12.40 4.33 3.60
CA ASP A 67 13.76 4.78 3.91
C ASP A 67 14.02 6.25 3.55
N THR A 68 13.19 6.83 2.67
CA THR A 68 13.25 8.26 2.30
C THR A 68 12.18 9.08 3.03
N TRP A 69 11.42 8.47 3.94
CA TRP A 69 10.48 9.19 4.78
C TRP A 69 11.24 10.00 5.82
N ASP A 70 10.98 11.30 5.85
CA ASP A 70 11.55 12.19 6.87
C ASP A 70 10.80 12.01 8.20
N ASP A 71 11.38 11.24 9.12
CA ASP A 71 10.85 11.07 10.48
C ASP A 71 10.93 12.38 11.31
N HIS A 72 11.70 13.39 10.87
CA HIS A 72 11.71 14.74 11.46
C HIS A 72 10.64 15.66 10.87
N ALA A 73 9.93 15.23 9.82
CA ALA A 73 8.74 15.93 9.37
C ALA A 73 7.79 16.02 10.57
N LYS A 74 7.30 17.23 10.86
CA LYS A 74 6.30 17.50 11.91
C LYS A 74 4.96 16.87 11.51
N VAL A 75 4.90 15.54 11.48
CA VAL A 75 3.76 14.76 11.01
C VAL A 75 3.56 13.58 11.97
N ARG A 76 2.34 13.42 12.46
CA ARG A 76 1.92 12.33 13.32
C ARG A 76 0.93 11.45 12.58
N TYR A 77 1.10 10.14 12.73
CA TYR A 77 0.16 9.11 12.33
C TYR A 77 0.31 7.92 13.30
N ASP A 78 -0.69 7.04 13.32
CA ASP A 78 -0.65 5.86 14.19
C ASP A 78 0.42 4.87 13.72
N ARG A 79 1.53 4.79 14.47
CA ARG A 79 2.66 3.90 14.17
C ARG A 79 2.30 2.42 14.35
N THR A 80 1.30 2.10 15.18
CA THR A 80 0.81 0.72 15.36
C THR A 80 0.09 0.27 14.10
N VAL A 81 -0.87 1.08 13.63
CA VAL A 81 -1.61 0.79 12.39
C VAL A 81 -0.66 0.75 11.19
N TRP A 82 0.32 1.66 11.13
CA TRP A 82 1.35 1.60 10.08
C TRP A 82 2.16 0.31 10.13
N THR A 83 2.65 -0.09 11.31
CA THR A 83 3.39 -1.35 11.48
C THR A 83 2.55 -2.54 11.02
N ASP A 84 1.27 -2.57 11.37
CA ASP A 84 0.35 -3.61 10.91
C ASP A 84 0.18 -3.61 9.38
N LEU A 85 0.04 -2.45 8.75
CA LEU A 85 -0.02 -2.37 7.28
C LEU A 85 1.27 -2.85 6.63
N THR A 86 2.45 -2.48 7.16
CA THR A 86 3.74 -2.94 6.61
C THR A 86 3.94 -4.46 6.75
N SER A 87 3.19 -5.12 7.63
CA SER A 87 3.13 -6.59 7.68
C SER A 87 2.47 -7.20 6.45
N LEU A 88 1.64 -6.44 5.72
CA LEU A 88 0.85 -6.85 4.55
C LEU A 88 -0.15 -7.99 4.80
N ARG A 89 -0.35 -8.44 6.04
CA ARG A 89 -1.31 -9.50 6.39
C ARG A 89 -2.76 -9.13 6.03
N PHE A 90 -3.06 -7.83 5.98
CA PHE A 90 -4.38 -7.33 5.59
C PHE A 90 -4.76 -7.74 4.16
N LEU A 91 -3.78 -8.04 3.30
CA LEU A 91 -4.03 -8.49 1.92
C LEU A 91 -4.66 -9.88 1.85
N ASP A 92 -4.48 -10.72 2.86
CA ASP A 92 -4.99 -12.11 2.88
C ASP A 92 -6.48 -12.16 3.21
N ALA A 93 -6.95 -11.19 4.01
CA ALA A 93 -8.37 -10.97 4.26
C ALA A 93 -9.02 -10.04 3.22
N ALA A 94 -8.29 -9.65 2.16
CA ALA A 94 -8.70 -8.63 1.19
C ALA A 94 -9.19 -7.32 1.85
N HIS A 95 -8.62 -7.00 3.01
CA HIS A 95 -8.87 -5.74 3.70
C HIS A 95 -8.15 -4.60 2.96
N GLY A 96 -8.56 -3.38 3.22
CA GLY A 96 -7.94 -2.19 2.64
C GLY A 96 -7.46 -1.20 3.69
N ALA A 97 -7.01 -0.05 3.21
CA ALA A 97 -6.67 1.07 4.10
C ALA A 97 -7.11 2.40 3.50
N VAL A 98 -7.49 3.34 4.36
CA VAL A 98 -7.75 4.73 3.99
C VAL A 98 -6.75 5.62 4.71
N ILE A 99 -5.97 6.37 3.95
CA ILE A 99 -4.98 7.32 4.46
C ILE A 99 -5.55 8.73 4.30
N LEU A 100 -5.93 9.35 5.43
CA LEU A 100 -6.54 10.68 5.49
C LEU A 100 -5.58 11.71 6.07
N GLY A 101 -5.72 12.96 5.68
CA GLY A 101 -4.89 14.04 6.21
C GLY A 101 -4.79 15.25 5.29
N ALA A 102 -4.39 16.40 5.81
CA ALA A 102 -4.29 17.64 5.03
C ALA A 102 -3.37 17.51 3.80
N VAL A 103 -3.43 18.48 2.88
CA VAL A 103 -2.49 18.51 1.74
C VAL A 103 -1.06 18.68 2.26
N GLY A 104 -0.10 17.98 1.62
CA GLY A 104 1.32 18.09 1.96
C GLY A 104 1.71 17.52 3.33
N VAL A 105 1.03 16.47 3.79
CA VAL A 105 1.40 15.70 5.01
C VAL A 105 2.00 14.32 4.70
N GLY A 106 2.24 14.00 3.42
CA GLY A 106 2.91 12.76 3.04
C GLY A 106 2.02 11.52 2.85
N LYS A 107 0.70 11.69 2.68
CA LYS A 107 -0.23 10.56 2.42
C LYS A 107 0.17 9.71 1.21
N THR A 108 0.41 10.37 0.08
CA THR A 108 0.88 9.75 -1.15
C THR A 108 2.18 9.01 -0.91
N HIS A 109 3.14 9.62 -0.20
CA HIS A 109 4.41 8.97 0.14
C HIS A 109 4.20 7.70 0.96
N LEU A 110 3.37 7.72 2.00
CA LEU A 110 3.07 6.53 2.79
C LEU A 110 2.39 5.43 1.96
N ALA A 111 1.44 5.80 1.10
CA ALA A 111 0.79 4.84 0.19
C ALA A 111 1.80 4.22 -0.80
N THR A 112 2.63 5.04 -1.44
CA THR A 112 3.68 4.60 -2.37
C THR A 112 4.71 3.73 -1.67
N ALA A 113 5.15 4.11 -0.46
CA ALA A 113 6.09 3.35 0.34
C ALA A 113 5.56 1.96 0.70
N LEU A 114 4.27 1.87 1.04
CA LEU A 114 3.60 0.59 1.27
C LEU A 114 3.52 -0.25 -0.02
N GLY A 115 3.27 0.38 -1.16
CA GLY A 115 3.36 -0.25 -2.47
C GLY A 115 4.76 -0.82 -2.76
N HIS A 116 5.82 -0.09 -2.41
CA HIS A 116 7.20 -0.57 -2.55
C HIS A 116 7.47 -1.79 -1.66
N ILE A 117 6.94 -1.80 -0.43
CA ILE A 117 7.02 -2.97 0.46
C ILE A 117 6.34 -4.19 -0.18
N ALA A 118 5.13 -4.01 -0.74
CA ALA A 118 4.40 -5.08 -1.42
C ALA A 118 5.15 -5.63 -2.65
N VAL A 119 5.69 -4.74 -3.49
CA VAL A 119 6.45 -5.11 -4.68
C VAL A 119 7.74 -5.88 -4.35
N ARG A 120 8.43 -5.51 -3.26
CA ARG A 120 9.60 -6.26 -2.77
C ARG A 120 9.22 -7.68 -2.35
N ARG A 121 8.04 -7.87 -1.76
CA ARG A 121 7.45 -9.19 -1.47
C ARG A 121 6.77 -9.86 -2.66
N ARG A 122 7.03 -9.38 -3.89
CA ARG A 122 6.52 -9.93 -5.15
C ARG A 122 4.99 -9.91 -5.27
N ILE A 123 4.30 -9.04 -4.52
CA ILE A 123 2.85 -8.87 -4.60
C ILE A 123 2.50 -7.98 -5.80
N PRO A 124 1.61 -8.43 -6.72
CA PRO A 124 1.10 -7.60 -7.80
C PRO A 124 0.45 -6.33 -7.25
N THR A 125 1.01 -5.18 -7.63
CA THR A 125 0.61 -3.87 -7.11
C THR A 125 0.39 -2.92 -8.27
N LEU A 126 -0.59 -2.03 -8.14
CA LEU A 126 -0.84 -0.95 -9.09
C LEU A 126 -1.22 0.30 -8.31
N MET A 127 -0.57 1.41 -8.60
CA MET A 127 -0.88 2.74 -8.10
C MET A 127 -1.30 3.64 -9.24
N LEU A 128 -2.36 4.42 -9.02
CA LEU A 128 -2.81 5.45 -9.94
C LEU A 128 -3.52 6.56 -9.17
N ARG A 129 -3.50 7.77 -9.74
CA ARG A 129 -4.33 8.87 -9.24
C ARG A 129 -5.79 8.64 -9.61
N ALA A 130 -6.71 9.02 -8.73
CA ALA A 130 -8.14 8.83 -8.91
C ALA A 130 -8.67 9.52 -10.18
N ASP A 131 -8.23 10.75 -10.46
CA ASP A 131 -8.60 11.51 -11.66
C ASP A 131 -8.17 10.78 -12.95
N ALA A 132 -6.95 10.25 -12.97
CA ALA A 132 -6.44 9.46 -14.09
C ALA A 132 -7.22 8.15 -14.28
N MET A 133 -7.62 7.48 -13.18
CA MET A 133 -8.47 6.30 -13.21
C MET A 133 -9.81 6.60 -13.89
N PHE A 134 -10.54 7.60 -13.40
CA PHE A 134 -11.86 7.96 -13.94
C PHE A 134 -11.77 8.47 -15.37
N LYS A 135 -10.71 9.22 -15.71
CA LYS A 135 -10.47 9.63 -17.10
C LYS A 135 -10.29 8.42 -18.03
N ARG A 136 -9.55 7.39 -17.60
CA ARG A 136 -9.38 6.14 -18.37
C ARG A 136 -10.70 5.38 -18.50
N LEU A 137 -11.48 5.24 -17.42
CA LEU A 137 -12.78 4.58 -17.45
C LEU A 137 -13.82 5.32 -18.31
N ARG A 138 -13.71 6.64 -18.44
CA ARG A 138 -14.53 7.41 -19.39
C ARG A 138 -14.09 7.19 -20.83
N ALA A 139 -12.79 7.22 -21.09
CA ALA A 139 -12.24 6.97 -22.43
C ALA A 139 -12.56 5.55 -22.91
N SER A 140 -12.48 4.55 -22.03
CA SER A 140 -12.75 3.15 -22.34
C SER A 140 -14.21 2.86 -22.73
N ARG A 141 -15.12 3.81 -22.51
CA ARG A 141 -16.52 3.70 -22.97
C ARG A 141 -16.66 4.05 -24.44
N LEU A 142 -15.81 4.95 -24.93
CA LEU A 142 -15.82 5.38 -26.33
C LEU A 142 -15.28 4.29 -27.27
N ASP A 143 -14.41 3.42 -26.75
CA ASP A 143 -13.79 2.33 -27.51
C ASP A 143 -14.29 0.92 -27.09
N ASN A 144 -15.37 0.86 -26.29
CA ASN A 144 -15.97 -0.37 -25.76
C ASN A 144 -15.00 -1.28 -24.96
N SER A 145 -13.92 -0.73 -24.38
CA SER A 145 -12.95 -1.47 -23.57
C SER A 145 -13.16 -1.39 -22.05
N THR A 146 -14.27 -0.81 -21.58
CA THR A 146 -14.53 -0.54 -20.15
C THR A 146 -14.47 -1.79 -19.28
N GLU A 147 -15.04 -2.91 -19.73
CA GLU A 147 -14.97 -4.17 -18.98
C GLU A 147 -13.53 -4.66 -18.80
N ALA A 148 -12.69 -4.49 -19.84
CA ALA A 148 -11.29 -4.90 -19.78
C ALA A 148 -10.51 -4.04 -18.79
N GLU A 149 -10.73 -2.72 -18.78
CA GLU A 149 -10.11 -1.80 -17.82
C GLU A 149 -10.59 -2.08 -16.38
N MET A 150 -11.89 -2.29 -16.18
CA MET A 150 -12.45 -2.66 -14.87
C MET A 150 -11.85 -3.98 -14.36
N ARG A 151 -11.77 -5.00 -15.22
CA ARG A 151 -11.15 -6.30 -14.89
C ARG A 151 -9.67 -6.14 -14.55
N ARG A 152 -8.93 -5.32 -15.31
CA ARG A 152 -7.52 -5.01 -15.04
C ARG A 152 -7.35 -4.39 -13.65
N LEU A 153 -8.20 -3.45 -13.28
CA LEU A 153 -8.18 -2.83 -11.95
C LEU A 153 -8.62 -3.81 -10.86
N ALA A 154 -9.61 -4.67 -11.10
CA ALA A 154 -10.14 -5.60 -10.11
C ALA A 154 -9.20 -6.77 -9.79
N GLN A 155 -8.38 -7.23 -10.74
CA GLN A 155 -7.52 -8.41 -10.58
C GLN A 155 -6.20 -8.15 -9.84
N VAL A 156 -5.73 -6.91 -9.77
CA VAL A 156 -4.46 -6.60 -9.08
C VAL A 156 -4.61 -6.84 -7.57
N ARG A 157 -3.67 -7.58 -6.96
CA ARG A 157 -3.72 -7.92 -5.52
C ARG A 157 -3.76 -6.70 -4.61
N LEU A 158 -2.95 -5.69 -4.88
CA LEU A 158 -2.96 -4.41 -4.17
C LEU A 158 -3.18 -3.25 -5.15
N LEU A 159 -4.34 -2.60 -5.03
CA LEU A 159 -4.68 -1.40 -5.79
C LEU A 159 -4.54 -0.17 -4.88
N ILE A 160 -3.74 0.81 -5.28
CA ILE A 160 -3.57 2.08 -4.58
C ILE A 160 -4.19 3.18 -5.44
N ILE A 161 -5.20 3.85 -4.91
CA ILE A 161 -5.89 4.97 -5.54
C ILE A 161 -5.52 6.24 -4.78
N ASP A 162 -4.67 7.04 -5.39
CA ASP A 162 -4.16 8.26 -4.78
C ASP A 162 -5.08 9.47 -5.07
N ASP A 163 -5.10 10.43 -4.15
CA ASP A 163 -5.80 11.71 -4.28
C ASP A 163 -7.30 11.59 -4.55
N PHE A 164 -7.93 10.62 -3.88
CA PHE A 164 -9.36 10.39 -4.02
C PHE A 164 -10.18 11.54 -3.43
N ALA A 165 -11.24 11.88 -4.15
CA ALA A 165 -12.17 12.95 -3.82
C ALA A 165 -11.53 14.34 -3.69
N LEU A 166 -10.43 14.65 -4.40
CA LEU A 166 -9.99 16.05 -4.57
C LEU A 166 -11.11 16.91 -5.19
N GLN A 167 -11.80 16.35 -6.19
CA GLN A 167 -12.97 16.93 -6.84
C GLN A 167 -14.24 16.15 -6.50
N PRO A 168 -15.44 16.76 -6.55
CA PRO A 168 -16.70 16.02 -6.54
C PRO A 168 -16.73 14.99 -7.67
N LEU A 169 -17.16 13.77 -7.35
CA LEU A 169 -17.41 12.74 -8.36
C LEU A 169 -18.78 13.01 -9.00
N ASP A 170 -18.88 12.84 -10.31
CA ASP A 170 -20.18 12.76 -10.96
C ASP A 170 -20.81 11.37 -10.79
N ALA A 171 -22.06 11.21 -11.26
CA ALA A 171 -22.80 9.96 -11.13
C ALA A 171 -22.04 8.78 -11.77
N THR A 172 -21.45 9.00 -12.95
CA THR A 172 -20.67 7.98 -13.67
C THR A 172 -19.44 7.55 -12.90
N ALA A 173 -18.62 8.50 -12.41
CA ALA A 173 -17.44 8.17 -11.62
C ALA A 173 -17.81 7.51 -10.28
N THR A 174 -18.95 7.88 -9.69
CA THR A 174 -19.46 7.23 -8.48
C THR A 174 -19.85 5.78 -8.73
N ALA A 175 -20.57 5.51 -9.84
CA ALA A 175 -20.96 4.15 -10.24
C ALA A 175 -19.74 3.28 -10.58
N ASP A 176 -18.79 3.81 -11.36
CA ASP A 176 -17.51 3.15 -11.68
C ASP A 176 -16.76 2.74 -10.42
N PHE A 177 -16.71 3.65 -9.46
CA PHE A 177 -16.02 3.40 -8.21
C PHE A 177 -16.69 2.33 -7.38
N TYR A 178 -18.02 2.39 -7.28
CA TYR A 178 -18.82 1.38 -6.59
C TYR A 178 -18.62 0.00 -7.19
N GLU A 179 -18.71 -0.13 -8.52
CA GLU A 179 -18.49 -1.38 -9.23
C GLU A 179 -17.09 -1.95 -8.97
N LEU A 180 -16.07 -1.10 -9.00
CA LEU A 180 -14.70 -1.51 -8.69
C LEU A 180 -14.55 -2.01 -7.25
N VAL A 181 -15.16 -1.34 -6.28
CA VAL A 181 -15.14 -1.75 -4.87
C VAL A 181 -15.84 -3.11 -4.70
N VAL A 182 -17.01 -3.29 -5.31
CA VAL A 182 -17.74 -4.57 -5.28
C VAL A 182 -16.92 -5.69 -5.92
N ALA A 183 -16.33 -5.45 -7.09
CA ALA A 183 -15.54 -6.45 -7.80
C ALA A 183 -14.29 -6.91 -7.02
N ARG A 184 -13.74 -6.03 -6.17
CA ARG A 184 -12.55 -6.27 -5.35
C ARG A 184 -12.87 -6.79 -3.94
N HIS A 185 -14.08 -6.57 -3.44
CA HIS A 185 -14.50 -6.98 -2.11
C HIS A 185 -14.26 -8.48 -1.87
N GLN A 186 -13.67 -8.82 -0.72
CA GLN A 186 -13.28 -10.18 -0.32
C GLN A 186 -12.32 -10.90 -1.29
N ARG A 187 -11.75 -10.20 -2.28
CA ARG A 187 -10.83 -10.77 -3.26
C ARG A 187 -9.47 -10.10 -3.23
N ASN A 188 -9.44 -8.76 -3.31
CA ASN A 188 -8.20 -7.99 -3.42
C ASN A 188 -8.27 -6.69 -2.61
N ALA A 189 -7.12 -6.26 -2.10
CA ALA A 189 -7.02 -5.12 -1.20
C ALA A 189 -6.97 -3.77 -1.94
N THR A 190 -7.66 -2.76 -1.43
CA THR A 190 -7.60 -1.40 -1.98
C THR A 190 -7.12 -0.42 -0.93
N ILE A 191 -6.14 0.41 -1.28
CA ILE A 191 -5.70 1.55 -0.48
C ILE A 191 -6.13 2.83 -1.16
N VAL A 192 -6.64 3.77 -0.38
CA VAL A 192 -7.06 5.08 -0.87
C VAL A 192 -6.41 6.18 -0.06
N THR A 193 -5.92 7.23 -0.71
CA THR A 193 -5.53 8.46 -0.02
C THR A 193 -6.59 9.54 -0.25
N SER A 194 -6.87 10.38 0.75
CA SER A 194 -7.75 11.54 0.58
C SER A 194 -7.36 12.69 1.49
N ASN A 195 -7.50 13.92 0.98
CA ASN A 195 -7.31 15.12 1.76
C ASN A 195 -8.60 15.65 2.43
N ARG A 196 -9.74 15.02 2.15
CA ARG A 196 -11.02 15.40 2.73
C ARG A 196 -11.23 14.67 4.06
N GLY A 197 -11.90 15.36 4.99
CA GLY A 197 -12.22 14.80 6.30
C GLY A 197 -13.11 13.55 6.22
N PRO A 198 -13.29 12.83 7.34
CA PRO A 198 -14.12 11.63 7.41
C PRO A 198 -15.51 11.88 6.82
N ASP A 199 -16.09 13.07 6.96
CA ASP A 199 -17.42 13.44 6.44
C ASP A 199 -17.48 13.65 4.93
N LYS A 200 -16.42 13.38 4.17
CA LYS A 200 -16.41 13.31 2.70
C LYS A 200 -15.69 12.08 2.19
N ALA A 201 -14.68 11.60 2.93
CA ALA A 201 -14.17 10.23 2.82
C ALA A 201 -15.24 9.19 3.20
N HIS A 202 -16.31 9.57 3.91
CA HIS A 202 -17.45 8.73 4.20
C HIS A 202 -18.18 8.33 2.93
N LEU A 203 -18.03 9.00 1.79
CA LEU A 203 -18.59 8.48 0.54
C LEU A 203 -17.90 7.15 0.20
N PHE A 204 -16.56 7.09 0.32
CA PHE A 204 -15.80 5.84 0.25
C PHE A 204 -16.17 4.90 1.40
N ALA A 205 -16.17 5.37 2.66
CA ALA A 205 -16.46 4.49 3.81
C ALA A 205 -17.90 4.01 3.83
N ARG A 206 -18.85 4.71 3.21
CA ARG A 206 -20.27 4.36 3.07
C ARG A 206 -20.48 3.47 1.86
N THR A 207 -19.89 3.77 0.70
CA THR A 207 -19.87 2.83 -0.44
C THR A 207 -19.20 1.52 -0.03
N CYS A 208 -18.08 1.58 0.69
CA CYS A 208 -17.42 0.40 1.25
C CYS A 208 -18.17 -0.20 2.43
N ALA A 209 -18.88 0.54 3.29
CA ALA A 209 -19.66 -0.05 4.41
C ALA A 209 -21.04 -0.58 3.98
N GLU A 210 -21.62 -0.06 2.91
CA GLU A 210 -22.82 -0.60 2.26
C GLU A 210 -22.46 -1.92 1.55
N VAL A 211 -21.29 -2.00 0.89
CA VAL A 211 -20.76 -3.25 0.30
C VAL A 211 -20.19 -4.19 1.36
N ALA A 212 -19.52 -3.66 2.39
CA ALA A 212 -18.95 -4.39 3.51
C ALA A 212 -19.77 -4.11 4.77
N SER A 213 -20.97 -4.69 4.86
CA SER A 213 -21.83 -4.62 6.06
C SER A 213 -21.18 -5.13 7.36
N LYS A 214 -19.88 -5.48 7.34
CA LYS A 214 -19.03 -5.81 8.47
C LYS A 214 -17.95 -4.73 8.62
N ARG A 215 -17.98 -4.03 9.75
CA ARG A 215 -17.24 -2.80 10.10
C ARG A 215 -15.69 -2.94 10.19
N ASP A 216 -15.10 -4.05 9.74
CA ASP A 216 -13.70 -4.43 10.01
C ASP A 216 -12.79 -4.50 8.76
N THR A 217 -13.27 -4.11 7.58
CA THR A 217 -12.56 -4.36 6.31
C THR A 217 -11.49 -3.30 5.95
N PHE A 218 -11.51 -2.11 6.57
CA PHE A 218 -10.57 -1.03 6.24
C PHE A 218 -9.87 -0.45 7.46
N ALA A 219 -8.54 -0.47 7.45
CA ALA A 219 -7.75 0.28 8.41
C ALA A 219 -7.80 1.78 8.10
N LEU A 220 -7.94 2.63 9.13
CA LEU A 220 -7.92 4.09 8.96
C LEU A 220 -6.63 4.67 9.51
N ILE A 221 -5.82 5.29 8.64
CA ILE A 221 -4.64 6.06 9.04
C ILE A 221 -4.95 7.54 8.89
N ARG A 222 -4.85 8.28 10.00
CA ARG A 222 -4.93 9.75 9.99
C ARG A 222 -3.54 10.33 10.13
N VAL A 223 -3.15 11.13 9.15
CA VAL A 223 -1.86 11.80 9.06
C VAL A 223 -2.08 13.29 9.31
N GLN A 224 -1.45 13.82 10.35
CA GLN A 224 -1.68 15.18 10.85
C GLN A 224 -0.37 15.93 11.01
N ARG A 225 -0.33 17.24 10.74
CA ARG A 225 0.85 18.06 11.07
C ARG A 225 0.94 18.28 12.57
N ASP A 226 2.16 18.22 13.09
CA ASP A 226 2.44 18.52 14.48
C ASP A 226 2.27 20.04 14.73
N GLY A 227 1.42 20.41 15.68
CA GLY A 227 1.17 21.81 16.06
C GLY A 227 -0.12 22.47 15.58
N ARG A 228 -1.07 21.76 14.97
CA ARG A 228 -2.47 22.26 14.85
C ARG A 228 -3.46 21.17 15.26
N ALA A 229 -3.91 21.25 16.51
CA ALA A 229 -5.28 20.84 16.81
C ALA A 229 -6.18 21.71 15.92
N VAL A 230 -6.90 21.09 14.98
CA VAL A 230 -7.92 21.79 14.21
C VAL A 230 -8.94 22.29 15.24
N GLY A 231 -8.96 23.61 15.43
CA GLY A 231 -9.85 24.26 16.38
C GLY A 231 -11.30 23.87 16.11
N HIS A 232 -11.88 23.16 17.07
CA HIS A 232 -13.33 23.10 17.21
C HIS A 232 -13.81 24.53 17.42
N ARG A 233 -14.50 25.13 16.43
CA ARG A 233 -15.21 26.39 16.66
C ARG A 233 -16.22 26.11 17.78
N ARG A 234 -16.06 26.83 18.89
CA ARG A 234 -16.98 26.83 20.04
C ARG A 234 -18.37 27.20 19.53
N GLY A 235 -19.32 26.29 19.69
CA GLY A 235 -20.71 26.55 19.34
C GLY A 235 -21.63 25.34 19.39
N ASP A 236 -21.45 24.40 20.33
CA ASP A 236 -22.61 23.73 20.93
C ASP A 236 -22.20 23.07 22.26
N ARG A 237 -22.76 23.58 23.36
CA ARG A 237 -22.65 22.97 24.70
C ARG A 237 -23.87 22.08 24.86
N ARG A 238 -23.76 20.80 24.50
CA ARG A 238 -24.53 19.68 25.09
C ARG A 238 -24.03 18.34 24.51
N GLY A 239 -23.57 17.44 25.37
CA GLY A 239 -23.62 15.99 25.11
C GLY A 239 -22.31 15.27 24.75
N ARG A 240 -21.56 14.87 25.78
CA ARG A 240 -20.74 13.63 25.90
C ARG A 240 -19.67 13.32 24.84
N SER A 241 -18.42 13.33 25.31
CA SER A 241 -17.27 12.56 24.80
C SER A 241 -17.67 11.20 24.21
N SER A 242 -17.47 11.00 22.91
CA SER A 242 -17.48 9.68 22.26
C SER A 242 -16.07 9.32 21.79
N LEU A 243 -15.20 9.03 22.77
CA LEU A 243 -14.10 8.10 22.56
C LEU A 243 -14.73 6.74 22.21
N LEU A 244 -14.63 6.30 20.95
CA LEU A 244 -14.89 4.91 20.59
C LEU A 244 -13.74 4.05 21.13
N ARG A 245 -13.76 3.83 22.45
CA ARG A 245 -13.13 2.67 23.10
C ARG A 245 -14.18 1.56 23.06
N VAL A 246 -13.96 0.53 22.24
CA VAL A 246 -14.64 -0.75 22.48
C VAL A 246 -13.64 -1.63 23.23
N SER A 247 -13.89 -1.70 24.54
CA SER A 247 -13.23 -2.55 25.51
C SER A 247 -13.30 -4.02 25.07
N SER A 248 -12.17 -4.72 25.17
CA SER A 248 -12.12 -6.17 25.24
C SER A 248 -12.89 -6.62 26.49
N ARG A 249 -13.95 -7.41 26.32
CA ARG A 249 -14.56 -8.20 27.40
C ARG A 249 -14.89 -9.59 26.88
N THR A 250 -14.06 -10.53 27.33
CA THR A 250 -14.37 -11.90 27.77
C THR A 250 -15.56 -12.61 27.09
N LEU A 251 -15.22 -13.57 26.22
CA LEU A 251 -16.12 -14.64 25.78
C LEU A 251 -16.63 -15.47 26.98
N PRO A 252 -17.92 -15.84 27.06
CA PRO A 252 -18.35 -16.85 27.99
C PRO A 252 -17.94 -18.24 27.48
N ARG A 253 -17.31 -19.04 28.35
CA ARG A 253 -17.08 -20.47 28.13
C ARG A 253 -18.44 -21.15 27.89
N ARG A 254 -18.62 -21.79 26.73
CA ARG A 254 -19.70 -22.76 26.53
C ARG A 254 -19.43 -23.97 27.44
N VAL A 255 -20.37 -24.22 28.32
CA VAL A 255 -20.49 -25.45 29.12
C VAL A 255 -20.90 -26.59 28.19
N SER A 256 -20.15 -27.69 28.23
CA SER A 256 -20.57 -28.97 27.70
C SER A 256 -21.41 -29.73 28.73
N GLY A 257 -22.60 -30.18 28.33
CA GLY A 257 -23.43 -31.15 29.03
C GLY A 257 -24.59 -31.52 28.10
N ARG A 258 -24.54 -32.64 27.38
CA ARG A 258 -24.83 -34.06 27.71
C ARG A 258 -26.32 -34.43 27.53
N SER A 259 -26.48 -35.58 26.87
CA SER A 259 -27.60 -36.54 26.90
C SER A 259 -28.82 -36.23 26.02
N TYR A 260 -29.00 -37.01 24.95
CA TYR A 260 -29.70 -38.30 24.98
C TYR A 260 -28.95 -39.30 24.07
#